data_AF-A0A291N073-F1
#
_entry.id   AF-A0A291N073-F1
#
_cell.length_a   1.000
_cell.length_b   1.000
_cell.length_c   1.000
_cell.angle_alpha   90.00
_cell.angle_beta   90.00
_cell.angle_gamma   90.00
#
_symmetry.space_group_name_H-M   'P 1'
#
loop_
_entity.id
_entity.type
_entity.pdbx_description
1 polymer ?
#
loop_
_entity_poly.entity_id
_entity_poly.type
_entity_poly.pdbx_seq_one_letter_code
_entity_poly.pdbx_strand_id
1 'polypeptide(L)'
;MEVAQHDLPSRDFVPLIHDMMAAHDAGQRQLARMTGISKSRLGALLHRNPTKRAVMAVPELEKILHALGMTLLQALACLETYAHFDPRTRERYGVLVIMLCNMFAGLPARVIMTLEEINGIDGSEVNLGWSSPLQKGVVTRIATEAVQTQMRRARMAQGDGFEI
;
A
#
# COMPACT_ATOMS: atom_id res chain seq x y z
N MET A 1 29.59 -6.03 8.40
CA MET A 1 28.60 -5.54 7.41
C MET A 1 27.75 -4.53 8.15
N GLU A 2 28.11 -3.25 8.06
CA GLU A 2 27.34 -2.18 8.70
C GLU A 2 25.95 -2.16 8.06
N VAL A 3 24.92 -2.32 8.89
CA VAL A 3 23.56 -2.03 8.50
C VAL A 3 23.55 -0.53 8.23
N ALA A 4 23.61 -0.16 6.96
CA ALA A 4 23.36 1.20 6.55
C ALA A 4 22.00 1.57 7.15
N GLN A 5 22.01 2.50 8.12
CA GLN A 5 20.84 3.27 8.45
C GLN A 5 20.45 3.95 7.15
N HIS A 6 19.54 3.33 6.41
CA HIS A 6 18.82 4.00 5.36
C HIS A 6 18.03 5.08 6.08
N ASP A 7 18.64 6.26 6.16
CA ASP A 7 17.97 7.50 6.46
C ASP A 7 16.92 7.63 5.36
N LEU A 8 15.71 7.15 5.66
CA LEU A 8 14.60 7.15 4.71
C LEU A 8 14.43 8.62 4.33
N PRO A 9 14.68 9.00 3.06
CA PRO A 9 14.60 10.40 2.65
C PRO A 9 13.22 10.89 3.10
N SER A 10 13.17 11.95 3.92
CA SER A 10 11.94 12.45 4.57
C SER A 10 10.75 12.33 3.63
N ARG A 11 9.98 11.24 3.77
CA ARG A 11 8.92 10.90 2.81
C ARG A 11 7.77 11.82 3.10
N ASP A 12 7.47 12.72 2.16
CA ASP A 12 6.36 13.64 2.33
C ASP A 12 5.03 12.91 2.07
N PHE A 13 4.35 12.53 3.15
CA PHE A 13 3.03 11.89 3.09
C PHE A 13 1.89 12.89 2.84
N VAL A 14 2.14 14.20 2.98
CA VAL A 14 1.06 15.20 2.94
C VAL A 14 0.37 15.28 1.57
N PRO A 15 1.07 15.22 0.42
CA PRO A 15 0.43 15.12 -0.89
C PRO A 15 -0.48 13.90 -1.01
N LEU A 16 0.00 12.72 -0.59
CA LEU A 16 -0.80 11.49 -0.56
C LEU A 16 -2.06 11.66 0.30
N ILE A 17 -1.93 12.25 1.50
CA ILE A 17 -3.06 12.53 2.39
C ILE A 17 -4.07 13.46 1.73
N HIS A 18 -3.63 14.51 1.02
CA HIS A 18 -4.54 15.41 0.29
C HIS A 18 -5.30 14.69 -0.82
N ASP A 19 -4.63 13.83 -1.59
CA ASP A 19 -5.27 13.05 -2.64
C ASP A 19 -6.34 12.10 -2.06
N MET A 20 -6.02 11.46 -0.93
CA MET A 20 -6.97 10.60 -0.23
C MET A 20 -8.14 11.40 0.34
N MET A 21 -7.88 12.55 0.95
CA MET A 21 -8.94 13.45 1.42
C MET A 21 -9.88 13.85 0.27
N ALA A 22 -9.34 14.16 -0.91
CA ALA A 22 -10.15 14.46 -2.09
C ALA A 22 -10.98 13.25 -2.56
N ALA A 23 -10.38 12.05 -2.61
CA ALA A 23 -11.09 10.82 -2.99
C ALA A 23 -12.23 10.44 -2.03
N HIS A 24 -12.11 10.80 -0.76
CA HIS A 24 -13.11 10.56 0.29
C HIS A 24 -14.09 11.73 0.50
N ASP A 25 -14.01 12.80 -0.32
CA ASP A 25 -14.73 14.06 -0.12
C ASP A 25 -14.60 14.62 1.32
N ALA A 26 -13.44 14.39 1.94
CA ALA A 26 -13.19 14.66 3.34
C ALA A 26 -12.40 15.97 3.51
N GLY A 27 -13.08 17.03 3.95
CA GLY A 27 -12.41 18.26 4.39
C GLY A 27 -11.74 18.14 5.77
N GLN A 28 -10.90 19.11 6.15
CA GLN A 28 -10.21 19.13 7.45
C GLN A 28 -11.14 19.01 8.66
N ARG A 29 -12.38 19.52 8.57
CA ARG A 29 -13.39 19.39 9.64
C ARG A 29 -13.83 17.93 9.83
N GLN A 30 -14.03 17.22 8.73
CA GLN A 30 -14.42 15.81 8.77
C GLN A 30 -13.25 14.95 9.25
N LEU A 31 -12.04 15.21 8.76
CA LEU A 31 -10.84 14.52 9.22
C LEU A 31 -10.59 14.74 10.72
N ALA A 32 -10.85 15.96 11.24
CA ALA A 32 -10.77 16.23 12.67
C ALA A 32 -11.70 15.34 13.48
N ARG A 33 -12.95 15.17 13.02
CA ARG A 33 -13.94 14.29 13.65
C ARG A 33 -13.52 12.82 13.61
N MET A 34 -12.92 12.37 12.50
CA MET A 34 -12.51 10.96 12.32
C MET A 34 -11.26 10.59 13.10
N THR A 35 -10.34 11.54 13.28
CA THR A 35 -9.02 11.28 13.91
C THR A 35 -8.96 11.70 15.38
N GLY A 36 -9.88 12.55 15.84
CA GLY A 36 -9.81 13.23 17.13
C GLY A 36 -8.73 14.33 17.20
N ILE A 37 -8.02 14.60 16.10
CA ILE A 37 -7.03 15.67 16.01
C ILE A 37 -7.75 16.98 15.72
N SER A 38 -7.42 18.05 16.45
CA SER A 38 -8.10 19.33 16.27
C SER A 38 -7.92 19.87 14.84
N LYS A 39 -8.93 20.60 14.33
CA LYS A 39 -8.86 21.24 13.00
C LYS A 39 -7.64 22.14 12.87
N SER A 40 -7.31 22.90 13.93
CA SER A 40 -6.13 23.78 13.94
C SER A 40 -4.83 22.99 13.84
N ARG A 41 -4.70 21.86 14.57
CA ARG A 41 -3.54 20.97 14.45
C ARG A 41 -3.46 20.34 13.07
N LEU A 42 -4.56 19.81 12.53
CA LEU A 42 -4.60 19.27 11.16
C LEU A 42 -4.24 20.32 10.10
N GLY A 43 -4.68 21.57 10.28
CA GLY A 43 -4.32 22.68 9.42
C GLY A 43 -2.81 22.98 9.41
N ALA A 44 -2.17 22.91 10.57
CA ALA A 44 -0.72 23.07 10.70
C ALA A 44 0.05 21.86 10.15
N LEU A 45 -0.44 20.64 10.38
CA LEU A 45 0.20 19.40 9.90
C LEU A 45 0.11 19.24 8.38
N LEU A 46 -1.07 19.49 7.81
CA LEU A 46 -1.39 19.24 6.40
C LEU A 46 -1.32 20.51 5.55
N HIS A 47 -0.61 21.53 6.01
CA HIS A 47 -0.49 22.79 5.29
C HIS A 47 0.09 22.56 3.88
N ARG A 48 -0.46 23.16 2.82
CA ARG A 48 0.02 22.92 1.44
C ARG A 48 1.49 23.28 1.26
N ASN A 49 1.90 24.45 1.77
CA ASN A 49 3.30 24.86 1.78
C ASN A 49 4.10 24.05 2.82
N PRO A 50 5.12 23.26 2.42
CA PRO A 50 5.96 22.46 3.31
C PRO A 50 6.66 23.27 4.41
N THR A 51 7.11 24.50 4.13
CA THR A 51 7.86 25.31 5.11
C THR A 51 6.99 25.85 6.24
N LYS A 52 5.66 25.80 6.08
CA LYS A 52 4.69 26.19 7.10
C LYS A 52 4.11 25.01 7.87
N ARG A 53 4.54 23.78 7.56
CA ARG A 53 4.03 22.57 8.21
C ARG A 53 4.64 22.43 9.60
N ALA A 54 3.79 22.09 10.56
CA ALA A 54 4.26 21.59 11.84
C ALA A 54 4.79 20.15 11.69
N VAL A 55 5.75 19.77 12.54
CA VAL A 55 6.23 18.39 12.61
C VAL A 55 5.08 17.46 12.97
N MET A 56 4.88 16.42 12.16
CA MET A 56 3.88 15.37 12.35
C MET A 56 4.50 14.21 13.11
N ALA A 57 3.93 13.85 14.27
CA ALA A 57 4.35 12.66 14.99
C ALA A 57 3.80 11.39 14.31
N VAL A 58 4.51 10.27 14.43
CA VAL A 58 4.08 8.98 13.84
C VAL A 58 2.66 8.58 14.27
N PRO A 59 2.24 8.70 15.55
CA PRO A 59 0.86 8.38 15.93
C PRO A 59 -0.19 9.31 15.29
N GLU A 60 0.17 10.56 14.96
CA GLU A 60 -0.73 11.46 14.23
C GLU A 60 -0.86 11.02 12.78
N LEU A 61 0.25 10.65 12.13
CA LEU A 61 0.27 10.11 10.78
C LEU A 61 -0.58 8.84 10.68
N GLU A 62 -0.36 7.87 11.58
CA GLU A 62 -1.11 6.62 11.61
C GLU A 62 -2.61 6.85 11.79
N LYS A 63 -3.01 7.74 12.71
CA LYS A 63 -4.42 8.10 12.89
C LYS A 63 -5.03 8.70 11.62
N ILE A 64 -4.31 9.62 10.96
CA ILE A 64 -4.78 10.26 9.72
C ILE A 64 -4.93 9.22 8.61
N LEU A 65 -3.91 8.39 8.38
CA LEU A 65 -3.95 7.35 7.35
C LEU A 65 -5.07 6.33 7.62
N HIS A 66 -5.18 5.86 8.86
CA HIS A 66 -6.20 4.87 9.23
C HIS A 66 -7.61 5.44 9.08
N ALA A 67 -7.83 6.71 9.47
CA ALA A 67 -9.11 7.39 9.22
C ALA A 67 -9.44 7.45 7.72
N LEU A 68 -8.43 7.61 6.86
CA LEU A 68 -8.59 7.61 5.40
C LEU A 68 -8.56 6.19 4.80
N GLY A 69 -8.65 5.13 5.61
CA GLY A 69 -8.73 3.75 5.16
C GLY A 69 -7.41 3.15 4.67
N MET A 70 -6.27 3.69 5.10
CA MET A 70 -4.95 3.23 4.68
C MET A 70 -4.03 2.96 5.88
N THR A 71 -3.18 1.93 5.77
CA THR A 71 -2.12 1.66 6.75
C THR A 71 -0.83 2.40 6.40
N LEU A 72 0.10 2.54 7.36
CA LEU A 72 1.41 3.13 7.09
C LEU A 72 2.18 2.34 6.00
N LEU A 73 2.10 1.01 6.02
CA LEU A 73 2.71 0.14 5.01
C LEU A 73 2.17 0.45 3.60
N GLN A 74 0.84 0.57 3.46
CA GLN A 74 0.22 0.90 2.18
C GLN A 74 0.61 2.31 1.72
N ALA A 75 0.68 3.28 2.64
CA ALA A 75 1.08 4.64 2.31
C ALA A 75 2.54 4.70 1.81
N LEU A 76 3.45 4.01 2.50
CA LEU A 76 4.84 3.86 2.09
C LEU A 76 4.96 3.19 0.72
N ALA A 77 4.26 2.07 0.52
CA ALA A 77 4.26 1.36 -0.76
C ALA A 77 3.72 2.22 -1.90
N CYS A 78 2.68 3.02 -1.66
CA CYS A 78 2.16 3.98 -2.64
C CYS A 78 3.22 5.04 -3.01
N LEU A 79 3.88 5.64 -2.02
CA LEU A 79 4.92 6.66 -2.27
C LEU A 79 6.10 6.08 -3.06
N GLU A 80 6.58 4.89 -2.68
CA GLU A 80 7.70 4.23 -3.35
C GLU A 80 7.32 3.75 -4.75
N THR A 81 6.16 3.11 -4.88
CA THR A 81 5.71 2.54 -6.16
C THR A 81 5.53 3.66 -7.16
N TYR A 82 4.75 4.69 -6.83
CA TYR A 82 4.36 5.71 -7.79
C TYR A 82 5.37 6.82 -8.01
N ALA A 83 6.46 6.89 -7.23
CA ALA A 83 7.55 7.84 -7.46
C ALA A 83 8.12 7.76 -8.90
N HIS A 84 7.98 6.61 -9.56
CA HIS A 84 8.52 6.34 -10.89
C HIS A 84 7.46 6.16 -11.98
N PHE A 85 6.18 6.38 -11.68
CA PHE A 85 5.10 6.21 -12.65
C PHE A 85 4.28 7.48 -12.85
N ASP A 86 3.59 7.55 -13.99
CA ASP A 86 2.67 8.65 -14.26
C ASP A 86 1.43 8.60 -13.34
N PRO A 87 0.77 9.75 -13.09
CA PRO A 87 -0.40 9.80 -12.21
C PRO A 87 -1.54 8.84 -12.58
N ARG A 88 -1.74 8.52 -13.87
CA ARG A 88 -2.81 7.62 -14.32
C ARG A 88 -2.52 6.16 -13.95
N THR A 89 -1.25 5.80 -13.78
CA THR A 89 -0.85 4.47 -13.27
C THR A 89 -1.37 4.26 -11.85
N ARG A 90 -1.37 5.30 -11.02
CA ARG A 90 -1.93 5.22 -9.65
C ARG A 90 -3.43 4.96 -9.66
N GLU A 91 -4.19 5.67 -10.49
CA GLU A 91 -5.63 5.43 -10.62
C GLU A 91 -5.94 4.01 -11.11
N ARG A 92 -5.16 3.52 -12.08
CA ARG A 92 -5.39 2.20 -12.69
C ARG A 92 -5.01 1.03 -11.78
N TYR A 93 -3.92 1.17 -11.01
CA TYR A 93 -3.33 0.06 -10.25
C TYR A 93 -3.33 0.29 -8.73
N GLY A 94 -4.03 1.30 -8.22
CA GLY A 94 -4.15 1.56 -6.77
C GLY A 94 -4.60 0.34 -5.98
N VAL A 95 -5.62 -0.35 -6.48
CA VAL A 95 -6.14 -1.58 -5.87
C VAL A 95 -5.09 -2.69 -5.83
N LEU A 96 -4.26 -2.82 -6.87
CA LEU A 96 -3.19 -3.83 -6.92
C LEU A 96 -2.16 -3.58 -5.80
N VAL A 97 -1.73 -2.32 -5.61
CA VAL A 97 -0.76 -1.97 -4.55
C VAL A 97 -1.34 -2.27 -3.17
N ILE A 98 -2.61 -1.89 -2.92
CA ILE A 98 -3.29 -2.19 -1.66
C ILE A 98 -3.41 -3.69 -1.42
N MET A 99 -3.82 -4.46 -2.44
CA MET A 99 -3.92 -5.92 -2.39
C MET A 99 -2.57 -6.56 -2.03
N LEU A 100 -1.48 -6.13 -2.68
CA LEU A 100 -0.14 -6.62 -2.40
C LEU A 100 0.28 -6.32 -0.96
N CYS A 101 0.05 -5.10 -0.47
CA CYS A 101 0.36 -4.75 0.91
C CYS A 101 -0.41 -5.63 1.91
N ASN A 102 -1.70 -5.87 1.67
CA ASN A 102 -2.51 -6.73 2.53
C ASN A 102 -2.03 -8.18 2.52
N MET A 103 -1.66 -8.69 1.33
CA MET A 103 -1.10 -10.03 1.19
C MET A 103 0.22 -10.17 1.97
N PHE A 104 1.12 -9.19 1.83
CA PHE A 104 2.44 -9.24 2.46
C PHE A 104 2.43 -8.90 3.95
N ALA A 105 1.47 -8.13 4.45
CA ALA A 105 1.39 -7.80 5.88
C ALA A 105 1.23 -9.05 6.77
N GLY A 106 0.47 -10.06 6.29
CA GLY A 106 0.26 -11.32 7.03
C GLY A 106 1.17 -12.47 6.60
N LEU A 107 1.92 -12.31 5.50
CA LEU A 107 2.71 -13.40 4.93
C LEU A 107 3.85 -13.87 5.84
N PRO A 108 4.67 -12.99 6.47
CA PRO A 108 5.78 -13.43 7.32
C PRO A 108 5.35 -14.38 8.43
N ALA A 109 4.27 -14.04 9.15
CA ALA A 109 3.75 -14.89 10.22
C ALA A 109 3.30 -16.26 9.70
N ARG A 110 2.59 -16.30 8.56
CA ARG A 110 2.16 -17.56 7.93
C ARG A 110 3.34 -18.43 7.51
N VAL A 111 4.37 -17.83 6.93
CA VAL A 111 5.59 -18.56 6.53
C VAL A 111 6.30 -19.15 7.74
N ILE A 112 6.48 -18.36 8.81
CA ILE A 112 7.09 -18.85 10.06
C ILE A 112 6.30 -20.03 10.62
N MET A 113 4.97 -19.90 10.73
CA MET A 113 4.11 -21.00 11.22
C MET A 113 4.26 -22.27 10.39
N THR A 114 4.31 -22.15 9.05
CA THR A 114 4.50 -23.31 8.17
C THR A 114 5.89 -23.92 8.28
N LEU A 115 6.93 -23.12 8.52
CA LEU A 115 8.29 -23.64 8.70
C LEU A 115 8.44 -24.39 10.03
N GLU A 116 7.83 -23.89 11.10
CA GLU A 116 7.81 -24.55 12.42
C GLU A 116 7.08 -25.91 12.39
N GLU A 117 6.15 -26.13 11.46
CA GLU A 117 5.49 -27.42 11.26
C GLU A 117 6.40 -28.48 10.60
N ILE A 118 7.52 -28.06 9.98
CA ILE A 118 8.45 -28.95 9.32
C ILE A 118 9.52 -29.40 10.32
N ASN A 119 9.43 -30.66 10.76
CA ASN A 119 10.43 -31.25 11.64
C ASN A 119 11.85 -31.10 11.06
N GLY A 120 12.74 -30.48 11.84
CA GLY A 120 14.15 -30.34 11.52
C GLY A 120 14.53 -29.04 10.80
N ILE A 121 13.61 -28.07 10.65
CA ILE A 121 13.93 -26.70 10.26
C ILE A 121 14.06 -25.86 11.52
N ASP A 122 15.24 -25.25 11.74
CA ASP A 122 15.48 -24.32 12.86
C ASP A 122 15.58 -22.85 12.40
N GLY A 123 15.39 -22.62 11.09
CA GLY A 123 15.42 -21.31 10.47
C GLY A 123 16.79 -20.90 9.94
N SER A 124 17.85 -21.67 10.22
CA SER A 124 19.19 -21.44 9.65
C SER A 124 19.25 -21.65 8.14
N GLU A 125 18.28 -22.39 7.59
CA GLU A 125 18.16 -22.68 6.16
C GLU A 125 17.58 -21.49 5.36
N VAL A 126 16.98 -20.51 6.04
CA VAL A 126 16.35 -19.35 5.39
C VAL A 126 17.41 -18.47 4.74
N ASN A 127 17.31 -18.32 3.42
CA ASN A 127 18.32 -17.62 2.63
C ASN A 127 17.78 -16.35 1.98
N LEU A 128 18.47 -15.22 2.17
CA LEU A 128 18.12 -13.93 1.56
C LEU A 128 18.10 -13.95 0.03
N GLY A 129 18.88 -14.83 -0.60
CA GLY A 129 18.91 -15.06 -2.04
C GLY A 129 17.60 -15.61 -2.62
N TRP A 130 16.68 -16.11 -1.78
CA TRP A 130 15.35 -16.54 -2.23
C TRP A 130 14.42 -15.37 -2.59
N SER A 131 14.73 -14.16 -2.15
CA SER A 131 13.90 -12.96 -2.36
C SER A 131 13.52 -12.74 -3.82
N SER A 132 14.50 -12.73 -4.73
CA SER A 132 14.28 -12.49 -6.17
C SER A 132 13.50 -13.62 -6.85
N PRO A 133 13.85 -14.91 -6.69
CA PRO A 133 13.04 -16.02 -7.20
C PRO A 133 11.59 -16.02 -6.70
N LEU A 134 11.37 -15.75 -5.40
CA LEU A 134 10.03 -15.68 -4.81
C LEU A 134 9.22 -14.50 -5.37
N GLN A 135 9.85 -13.33 -5.49
CA GLN A 135 9.24 -12.16 -6.10
C GLN A 135 8.80 -12.46 -7.54
N LYS A 136 9.66 -13.11 -8.34
CA LYS A 136 9.32 -13.52 -9.71
C LYS A 136 8.12 -14.47 -9.72
N GLY A 137 8.08 -15.46 -8.82
CA GLY A 137 6.95 -16.37 -8.67
C GLY A 137 5.63 -15.64 -8.40
N VAL A 138 5.65 -14.67 -7.48
CA VAL A 138 4.47 -13.83 -7.16
C VAL A 138 4.02 -13.02 -8.39
N VAL A 139 4.94 -12.36 -9.07
CA VAL A 139 4.63 -11.57 -10.28
C VAL A 139 4.01 -12.45 -11.36
N THR A 140 4.61 -13.61 -11.65
CA THR A 140 4.09 -14.56 -12.64
C THR A 140 2.68 -15.00 -12.26
N ARG A 141 2.42 -15.36 -11.00
CA ARG A 141 1.09 -15.80 -10.56
C ARG A 141 0.05 -14.71 -10.77
N ILE A 142 0.33 -13.48 -10.36
CA ILE A 142 -0.60 -12.35 -10.50
C ILE A 142 -0.90 -12.07 -11.98
N ALA A 143 0.12 -12.08 -12.83
CA ALA A 143 -0.06 -11.88 -14.27
C ALA A 143 -0.95 -12.97 -14.88
N THR A 144 -0.76 -14.24 -14.49
CA THR A 144 -1.60 -15.35 -14.95
C THR A 144 -3.07 -15.16 -14.55
N GLU A 145 -3.35 -14.79 -13.30
CA GLU A 145 -4.72 -14.55 -12.83
C GLU A 145 -5.42 -13.39 -13.57
N ALA A 146 -4.67 -12.33 -13.87
CA ALA A 146 -5.17 -11.19 -14.63
C ALA A 146 -5.57 -11.60 -16.06
N VAL A 147 -4.71 -12.38 -16.74
CA VAL A 147 -4.98 -12.91 -18.08
C VAL A 147 -6.19 -13.85 -18.08
N GLN A 148 -6.27 -14.77 -17.11
CA GLN A 148 -7.41 -15.68 -16.99
C GLN A 148 -8.73 -14.93 -16.76
N THR A 149 -8.71 -13.88 -15.95
CA THR A 149 -9.87 -13.02 -15.72
C THR A 149 -10.30 -12.32 -17.01
N GLN A 150 -9.36 -11.79 -17.80
CA GLN A 150 -9.64 -11.17 -19.10
C GLN A 150 -10.25 -12.18 -20.08
N MET A 151 -9.68 -13.38 -20.20
CA MET A 151 -10.18 -14.45 -21.06
C MET A 151 -11.60 -14.90 -20.67
N ARG A 152 -11.92 -14.92 -19.37
CA ARG A 152 -13.28 -15.23 -18.90
C ARG A 152 -14.28 -14.15 -19.31
N ARG A 153 -13.91 -12.86 -19.18
CA ARG A 153 -14.76 -11.74 -19.61
C ARG A 153 -15.01 -11.74 -21.11
N ALA A 154 -13.99 -11.99 -21.92
CA ALA A 154 -14.12 -12.07 -23.38
C ALA A 154 -15.10 -13.18 -23.82
N ARG A 155 -15.07 -14.34 -23.16
CA ARG A 155 -16.00 -15.44 -23.42
C ARG A 155 -17.46 -15.09 -23.06
N MET A 156 -17.69 -14.43 -21.93
CA MET A 156 -19.04 -13.99 -21.54
C MET A 156 -19.61 -12.95 -22.52
N ALA A 157 -18.79 -11.99 -22.96
CA ALA A 157 -19.20 -10.97 -23.92
C ALA A 157 -19.53 -11.54 -25.32
N GLN A 158 -18.98 -12.70 -25.68
CA GLN A 158 -19.33 -13.41 -26.93
C GLN A 158 -20.57 -14.31 -26.76
N GLY A 159 -20.93 -14.69 -25.52
CA GLY A 159 -22.09 -15.52 -25.21
C GLY A 159 -23.41 -14.76 -25.09
N ASP A 160 -23.38 -13.47 -24.72
CA ASP A 160 -24.57 -12.60 -24.61
C ASP A 160 -25.09 -12.08 -25.97
N GLY A 161 -24.52 -12.55 -27.09
CA GLY A 161 -24.88 -12.15 -28.46
C GLY A 161 -25.99 -12.96 -29.12
N PHE A 162 -26.72 -13.81 -28.37
CA PHE A 162 -27.81 -14.64 -28.91
C PHE A 162 -29.14 -14.42 -28.19
N GLU A 163 -30.17 -14.19 -29.00
CA GLU A 163 -31.63 -14.19 -28.77
C GLU A 163 -32.28 -12.89 -28.22
N ILE A 164 -32.74 -12.05 -29.16
CA ILE A 164 -34.18 -11.73 -29.34
C ILE A 164 -34.50 -11.80 -30.83
#